data_AF-A0A3N5G1C1-F1
#
_entry.id   AF-A0A3N5G1C1-F1
#
_cell.length_a   1.000
_cell.length_b   1.000
_cell.length_c   1.000
_cell.angle_alpha   90.00
_cell.angle_beta   90.00
_cell.angle_gamma   90.00
#
_symmetry.space_group_name_H-M   'P 1'
#
loop_
_entity.id
_entity.type
_entity.pdbx_description
1 polymer ?
#
loop_
_entity_poly.entity_id
_entity_poly.type
_entity_poly.pdbx_seq_one_letter_code
_entity_poly.pdbx_strand_id
1 'polypeptide(L)'
;MMKELTFETLVESIRQVHEQLSAQAGRAVNISLTLRNWIIGLYIVEFELRGANRANYGEKLLSELAKQLTKLKISNCNRRQLYRYLRFHRLYPQIVGTLSPQLRLPGELPITTY
;
A
#
# COMPACT_ATOMS: atom_id res chain seq x y z
N MET A 1 -41.13 0.48 18.84
CA MET A 1 -41.67 1.86 18.74
C MET A 1 -40.89 2.54 17.63
N MET A 2 -41.56 2.95 16.55
CA MET A 2 -40.91 3.65 15.43
C MET A 2 -40.49 5.03 15.95
N LYS A 3 -39.19 5.37 15.90
CA LYS A 3 -38.73 6.72 16.26
C LYS A 3 -39.44 7.70 15.32
N GLU A 4 -40.14 8.69 15.88
CA GLU A 4 -40.69 9.79 15.07
C GLU A 4 -39.56 10.42 14.26
N LEU A 5 -39.82 10.64 12.98
CA LEU A 5 -38.86 11.24 12.06
C LEU A 5 -38.90 12.76 12.24
N THR A 6 -38.20 13.27 13.25
CA THR A 6 -38.05 14.72 13.46
C THR A 6 -36.84 15.26 12.71
N PHE A 7 -36.80 16.58 12.50
CA PHE A 7 -35.64 17.24 11.88
C PHE A 7 -34.34 16.97 12.66
N GLU A 8 -34.40 16.95 14.00
CA GLU A 8 -33.26 16.64 14.86
C GLU A 8 -32.79 15.19 14.65
N THR A 9 -33.70 14.22 14.53
CA THR A 9 -33.33 12.84 14.24
C THR A 9 -32.73 12.65 12.85
N LEU A 10 -33.18 13.45 11.86
CA LEU A 10 -32.59 13.48 10.52
C LEU A 10 -31.17 14.03 10.55
N VAL A 11 -30.96 15.19 11.20
CA VAL A 11 -29.63 15.82 11.34
C VAL A 11 -28.66 14.86 12.03
N GLU A 12 -29.08 14.24 13.13
CA GLU A 12 -28.24 13.30 13.87
C GLU A 12 -27.92 12.05 13.04
N SER A 13 -28.89 11.53 12.28
CA SER A 13 -28.66 10.38 11.39
C SER A 13 -27.64 10.72 10.30
N ILE A 14 -27.74 11.90 9.68
CA ILE A 14 -26.78 12.35 8.67
C ILE A 14 -25.38 12.53 9.28
N ARG A 15 -25.28 13.13 10.47
CA ARG A 15 -24.01 13.28 11.20
C ARG A 15 -23.35 11.92 11.45
N GLN A 16 -24.10 10.95 11.95
CA GLN A 16 -23.60 9.60 12.23
C GLN A 16 -23.11 8.90 10.96
N VAL A 17 -23.88 8.97 9.86
CA VAL A 17 -23.46 8.41 8.57
C VAL A 17 -22.18 9.07 8.06
N HIS A 18 -22.09 10.40 8.14
CA HIS A 18 -20.90 11.14 7.74
C HIS A 18 -19.65 10.71 8.53
N GLU A 19 -19.75 10.64 9.85
CA GLU A 19 -18.64 10.25 10.73
C GLU A 19 -18.18 8.82 10.46
N GLN A 20 -19.14 7.89 10.35
CA GLN A 20 -18.84 6.48 10.09
C GLN A 20 -18.16 6.28 8.74
N LEU A 21 -18.70 6.86 7.67
CA LEU A 21 -18.16 6.69 6.32
C LEU A 21 -16.83 7.43 6.14
N SER A 22 -16.66 8.62 6.72
CA SER A 22 -15.38 9.34 6.68
C SER A 22 -14.28 8.57 7.42
N ALA A 23 -14.59 8.02 8.60
CA ALA A 23 -13.65 7.18 9.32
C ALA A 23 -13.33 5.88 8.55
N GLN A 24 -14.32 5.27 7.91
CA GLN A 24 -14.12 4.09 7.07
C GLN A 24 -13.24 4.40 5.85
N ALA A 25 -13.47 5.51 5.17
CA ALA A 25 -12.64 5.95 4.04
C ALA A 25 -11.18 6.19 4.48
N GLY A 26 -10.97 6.86 5.62
CA GLY A 26 -9.64 7.07 6.19
C GLY A 26 -8.92 5.75 6.49
N ARG A 27 -9.61 4.77 7.09
CA ARG A 27 -9.05 3.43 7.33
C ARG A 27 -8.69 2.72 6.02
N ALA A 28 -9.58 2.76 5.02
CA ALA A 28 -9.34 2.14 3.72
C ALA A 28 -8.11 2.74 3.01
N VAL A 29 -7.95 4.06 3.05
CA VAL A 29 -6.76 4.76 2.52
C VAL A 29 -5.50 4.33 3.25
N ASN A 30 -5.51 4.31 4.58
CA ASN A 30 -4.34 3.93 5.39
C ASN A 30 -3.91 2.48 5.16
N ILE A 31 -4.88 1.56 5.06
CA ILE A 31 -4.62 0.16 4.72
C ILE A 31 -4.01 0.08 3.31
N SER A 32 -4.62 0.73 2.33
CA SER A 32 -4.14 0.72 0.93
C SER A 32 -2.72 1.26 0.81
N LEU A 33 -2.40 2.36 1.50
CA LEU A 33 -1.05 2.93 1.52
C LEU A 33 -0.04 2.01 2.21
N THR A 34 -0.41 1.39 3.34
CA THR A 34 0.43 0.43 4.05
C THR A 34 0.77 -0.76 3.17
N LEU A 35 -0.24 -1.36 2.53
CA LEU A 35 -0.06 -2.51 1.65
C LEU A 35 0.75 -2.14 0.41
N ARG A 36 0.43 -1.02 -0.25
CA ARG A 36 1.23 -0.51 -1.38
C ARG A 36 2.70 -0.37 -1.03
N ASN A 37 3.00 0.25 0.11
CA ASN A 37 4.37 0.47 0.55
C ASN A 37 5.09 -0.85 0.86
N TRP A 38 4.39 -1.82 1.45
CA TRP A 38 4.92 -3.17 1.70
C TRP A 38 5.22 -3.92 0.40
N ILE A 39 4.28 -3.90 -0.56
CA ILE A 39 4.41 -4.55 -1.87
C ILE A 39 5.57 -3.95 -2.68
N ILE A 40 5.77 -2.64 -2.63
CA ILE A 40 6.95 -2.03 -3.26
C ILE A 40 8.24 -2.60 -2.67
N GLY A 41 8.28 -2.83 -1.36
CA GLY A 41 9.41 -3.49 -0.69
C GLY A 41 9.64 -4.91 -1.19
N LEU A 42 8.56 -5.70 -1.34
CA LEU A 42 8.59 -7.04 -1.92
C LEU A 42 9.19 -7.00 -3.34
N TYR A 43 8.74 -6.08 -4.19
CA TYR A 43 9.19 -5.98 -5.58
C TYR A 43 10.69 -5.63 -5.67
N ILE A 44 11.18 -4.80 -4.75
CA ILE A 44 12.61 -4.48 -4.67
C ILE A 44 13.41 -5.74 -4.28
N VAL A 45 12.97 -6.52 -3.28
CA VAL A 45 13.65 -7.76 -2.87
C VAL A 45 13.67 -8.78 -3.99
N GLU A 46 12.53 -9.01 -4.66
CA GLU A 46 12.46 -9.96 -5.78
C GLU A 46 13.38 -9.56 -6.92
N PHE A 47 13.48 -8.26 -7.23
CA PHE A 47 14.42 -7.76 -8.23
C PHE A 47 15.89 -7.96 -7.80
N GLU A 48 16.23 -7.73 -6.53
CA GLU A 48 17.59 -7.97 -6.02
C GLU A 48 17.99 -9.46 -6.10
N LEU A 49 17.04 -10.37 -5.84
CA LEU A 49 17.27 -11.82 -5.84
C LEU A 49 17.33 -12.40 -7.27
N ARG A 50 16.37 -12.04 -8.12
CA ARG A 50 16.11 -12.72 -9.41
C ARG A 50 16.34 -11.85 -10.64
N GLY A 51 16.64 -10.56 -10.46
CA GLY A 51 16.82 -9.62 -11.57
C GLY A 51 18.03 -9.95 -12.43
N ALA A 52 17.79 -10.34 -13.69
CA ALA A 52 18.85 -10.57 -14.69
C ALA A 52 19.80 -9.37 -14.84
N ASN A 53 19.29 -8.16 -14.61
CA ASN A 53 20.03 -6.89 -14.69
C ASN A 53 20.55 -6.37 -13.34
N ARG A 54 20.57 -7.17 -12.27
CA ARG A 54 21.04 -6.70 -10.95
C ARG A 54 22.46 -6.12 -10.96
N ALA A 55 23.34 -6.70 -11.79
CA ALA A 55 24.73 -6.25 -11.93
C ALA A 55 24.82 -4.81 -12.48
N ASN A 56 23.83 -4.39 -13.29
CA ASN A 56 23.82 -3.05 -13.90
C ASN A 56 23.38 -1.96 -12.92
N TYR A 57 22.54 -2.31 -11.94
CA TYR A 57 21.99 -1.32 -10.99
C TYR A 57 22.75 -1.30 -9.65
N GLY A 58 23.25 -2.45 -9.18
CA GLY A 58 24.11 -2.57 -7.99
C GLY A 58 23.65 -1.71 -6.81
N GLU A 59 24.60 -1.04 -6.15
CA GLU A 59 24.34 -0.13 -5.01
C GLU A 59 23.49 1.10 -5.37
N LYS A 60 23.29 1.39 -6.66
CA LYS A 60 22.53 2.57 -7.14
C LYS A 60 21.06 2.27 -7.41
N LEU A 61 20.60 1.03 -7.25
CA LEU A 61 19.23 0.60 -7.55
C LEU A 61 18.17 1.56 -7.00
N LEU A 62 18.18 1.84 -5.69
CA LEU A 62 17.16 2.69 -5.06
C LEU A 62 17.20 4.14 -5.55
N SER A 63 18.38 4.64 -5.94
CA SER A 63 18.54 5.99 -6.48
C SER A 63 17.94 6.11 -7.87
N GLU A 64 18.21 5.14 -8.75
CA GLU A 64 17.64 5.12 -10.10
C GLU A 64 16.14 4.84 -10.07
N LEU A 65 15.69 3.90 -9.21
CA LEU A 65 14.28 3.63 -9.01
C LEU A 65 13.52 4.89 -8.54
N ALA A 66 14.08 5.62 -7.57
CA ALA A 66 13.48 6.88 -7.11
C ALA A 66 13.34 7.91 -8.24
N LYS A 67 14.37 8.07 -9.09
CA LYS A 67 14.31 8.98 -10.25
C LYS A 67 13.19 8.58 -11.21
N GLN A 68 13.09 7.30 -11.56
CA GLN A 68 12.07 6.82 -12.50
C GLN A 68 10.66 6.94 -11.92
N LEU A 69 10.44 6.55 -10.66
CA LEU A 69 9.14 6.70 -10.01
C LEU A 69 8.71 8.16 -9.87
N THR A 70 9.68 9.07 -9.66
CA THR A 70 9.41 10.52 -9.65
C THR A 70 8.95 11.02 -11.02
N LYS A 71 9.57 10.58 -12.11
CA LYS A 71 9.12 10.92 -13.48
C LYS A 71 7.70 10.44 -13.76
N LEU A 72 7.33 9.28 -13.21
CA LEU A 72 5.97 8.73 -13.28
C LEU A 72 4.99 9.40 -12.31
N LYS A 73 5.40 10.47 -11.60
CA LYS A 73 4.60 11.19 -10.60
C LYS A 73 4.07 10.31 -9.48
N ILE A 74 4.79 9.23 -9.17
CA ILE A 74 4.43 8.31 -8.10
C ILE A 74 4.91 8.93 -6.77
N SER A 75 3.95 9.29 -5.92
CA SER A 75 4.23 9.97 -4.66
C SER A 75 4.98 9.09 -3.65
N ASN A 76 5.68 9.76 -2.73
CA ASN A 76 6.38 9.14 -1.60
C ASN A 76 7.44 8.08 -1.96
N CYS A 77 8.00 8.12 -3.18
CA CYS A 77 8.95 7.12 -3.68
C CYS A 77 10.39 7.64 -3.83
N ASN A 78 10.83 8.54 -2.94
CA ASN A 78 12.23 8.93 -2.89
C ASN A 78 13.12 7.80 -2.33
N ARG A 79 14.44 7.88 -2.54
CA ARG A 79 15.40 6.83 -2.14
C ARG A 79 15.26 6.40 -0.68
N ARG A 80 15.06 7.34 0.25
CA ARG A 80 14.90 7.05 1.68
C ARG A 80 13.62 6.28 1.97
N GLN A 81 12.52 6.60 1.29
CA GLN A 81 11.26 5.90 1.45
C GLN A 81 11.33 4.49 0.84
N LEU A 82 11.94 4.33 -0.33
CA LEU A 82 12.14 3.01 -0.93
C LEU A 82 12.98 2.10 -0.02
N TYR A 83 14.01 2.65 0.63
CA TYR A 83 14.77 1.90 1.65
C TYR A 83 13.90 1.48 2.84
N ARG A 84 12.99 2.35 3.30
CA ARG A 84 12.04 2.00 4.37
C ARG A 84 11.05 0.93 3.93
N TYR A 85 10.58 0.97 2.69
CA TYR A 85 9.68 -0.05 2.12
C TYR A 85 10.37 -1.41 2.02
N LEU A 86 11.60 -1.43 1.53
CA LEU A 86 12.46 -2.61 1.51
C LEU A 86 12.62 -3.21 2.93
N ARG A 87 12.96 -2.37 3.92
CA ARG A 87 13.08 -2.81 5.31
C ARG A 87 11.74 -3.29 5.89
N PHE A 88 10.64 -2.61 5.57
CA PHE A 88 9.31 -2.94 6.05
C PHE A 88 8.90 -4.34 5.57
N HIS A 89 9.09 -4.64 4.28
CA HIS A 89 8.83 -5.98 3.76
C HIS A 89 9.69 -7.04 4.45
N ARG A 90 11.01 -6.82 4.56
CA ARG A 90 11.93 -7.78 5.19
C ARG A 90 11.61 -8.06 6.67
N LEU A 91 11.10 -7.08 7.40
CA LEU A 91 10.73 -7.22 8.81
C LEU A 91 9.38 -7.92 9.02
N TYR A 92 8.47 -7.83 8.04
CA TYR A 92 7.11 -8.36 8.16
C TYR A 92 6.70 -9.16 6.92
N PRO A 93 7.42 -10.24 6.55
CA PRO A 93 7.12 -11.03 5.35
C PRO A 93 5.72 -11.68 5.39
N GLN A 94 5.20 -11.95 6.58
CA GLN A 94 3.91 -12.62 6.81
C GLN A 94 2.68 -11.80 6.41
N ILE A 95 2.82 -10.49 6.14
CA ILE A 95 1.69 -9.63 5.73
C ILE A 95 1.04 -10.15 4.43
N VAL A 96 1.79 -10.87 3.57
CA VAL A 96 1.24 -11.47 2.33
C VAL A 96 0.04 -12.38 2.60
N GLY A 97 0.04 -13.15 3.69
CA GLY A 97 -1.06 -14.05 4.05
C GLY A 97 -2.32 -13.33 4.54
N THR A 98 -2.20 -12.03 4.83
CA THR A 98 -3.31 -11.18 5.30
C THR A 98 -3.86 -10.25 4.22
N LEU A 99 -3.32 -10.30 3.00
CA LEU A 99 -3.83 -9.52 1.87
C LEU A 99 -5.25 -9.97 1.55
N SER A 100 -6.17 -9.01 1.41
CA SER A 100 -7.54 -9.35 1.05
C SER A 100 -7.58 -9.96 -0.37
N PRO A 101 -8.47 -10.93 -0.64
CA PRO A 101 -8.65 -11.48 -1.98
C PRO A 101 -9.01 -10.42 -3.05
N GLN A 102 -9.53 -9.27 -2.64
CA GLN A 102 -9.80 -8.14 -3.53
C GLN A 102 -8.52 -7.41 -3.98
N LEU A 103 -7.42 -7.54 -3.24
CA LEU A 103 -6.12 -7.00 -3.61
C LEU A 103 -5.41 -7.98 -4.57
N ARG A 104 -5.82 -7.98 -5.84
CA ARG A 104 -5.06 -8.65 -6.89
C ARG A 104 -3.80 -7.84 -7.17
N LEU A 105 -2.62 -8.43 -6.91
CA LEU A 105 -1.36 -7.82 -7.30
C LEU A 105 -1.24 -7.82 -8.83
N PRO A 106 -1.08 -6.66 -9.49
CA PRO A 106 -0.86 -6.61 -10.93
C PRO A 106 0.57 -7.03 -11.26
N GLY A 107 0.69 -7.93 -12.24
CA GLY A 107 1.94 -8.53 -12.71
C GLY A 107 2.16 -9.92 -12.14
N GLU A 108 2.51 -10.87 -13.01
CA GLU A 108 2.96 -12.21 -12.63
C GLU A 108 4.29 -12.09 -11.88
N LEU A 109 4.23 -11.81 -10.58
CA LEU A 109 5.29 -12.26 -9.71
C LEU A 109 4.92 -13.69 -9.33
N PRO A 110 5.82 -14.66 -9.54
CA PRO A 110 5.63 -15.98 -9.02
C PRO A 110 5.73 -15.82 -7.51
N ILE A 111 4.58 -15.64 -6.86
CA ILE A 111 4.43 -15.85 -5.42
C ILE A 111 4.61 -17.37 -5.27
N THR A 112 5.86 -17.83 -5.38
CA THR A 112 6.22 -19.18 -5.00
C THR A 112 6.02 -19.24 -3.50
N THR A 113 4.87 -19.80 -3.14
CA THR A 113 4.62 -20.68 -2.00
C THR A 113 5.55 -20.44 -0.81
N TYR A 114 5.01 -19.79 0.22
CA TYR A 114 5.30 -20.12 1.60
C TYR A 114 3.96 -20.35 2.31
#